data_AF-A0A453ATD0-F1
#
_entry.id   AF-A0A453ATD0-F1
#
_cell.length_a   1.000
_cell.length_b   1.000
_cell.length_c   1.000
_cell.angle_alpha   90.00
_cell.angle_beta   90.00
_cell.angle_gamma   90.00
#
_symmetry.space_group_name_H-M   'P 1'
#
loop_
_entity.id
_entity.type
_entity.pdbx_description
1 polymer ?
#
loop_
_entity_poly.entity_id
_entity_poly.type
_entity_poly.pdbx_seq_one_letter_code
_entity_poly.pdbx_strand_id
1 'polypeptide(L)'
;MTGGTPSLELHHFADLYNTKHPLSICTDDSGLFSTSLSNEYYLAASTFGLSKTELFRLAQGAVEFVFADDEVKKSLRAVFERAAAERLTS
;
A
#
# COMPACT_ATOMS: atom_id res chain seq x y z
N MET A 1 -19.90 5.28 -3.42
CA MET A 1 -18.98 5.80 -4.47
C MET A 1 -19.00 7.32 -4.37
N THR A 2 -17.90 7.94 -3.94
CA THR A 2 -17.83 9.39 -3.68
C THR A 2 -17.70 10.24 -4.94
N GLY A 3 -17.35 9.62 -6.09
CA GLY A 3 -17.18 10.31 -7.37
C GLY A 3 -15.81 10.98 -7.55
N GLY A 4 -14.82 10.71 -6.69
CA GLY A 4 -13.49 11.34 -6.75
C GLY A 4 -12.60 10.93 -7.94
N THR A 5 -12.92 9.82 -8.61
CA THR A 5 -12.22 9.37 -9.83
C THR A 5 -13.23 8.61 -10.70
N PRO A 6 -13.21 8.78 -12.04
CA PRO A 6 -14.19 8.16 -12.94
C PRO A 6 -14.14 6.63 -13.00
N SER A 7 -12.96 6.02 -12.82
CA SER A 7 -12.76 4.57 -12.72
C SER A 7 -11.40 4.25 -12.09
N LEU A 8 -11.16 3.00 -11.69
CA LEU A 8 -9.87 2.60 -11.09
C LEU A 8 -8.72 2.74 -12.10
N GLU A 9 -8.95 2.45 -13.37
CA GLU A 9 -7.97 2.52 -14.45
C GLU A 9 -7.48 3.96 -14.71
N LEU A 10 -8.31 4.95 -14.38
CA LEU A 10 -8.01 6.38 -14.49
C LEU A 10 -7.61 7.00 -13.14
N HIS A 11 -7.39 6.18 -12.11
CA HIS A 11 -6.95 6.68 -10.82
C HIS A 11 -5.51 7.18 -10.89
N HIS A 12 -5.28 8.34 -10.29
CA HIS A 12 -3.97 9.02 -10.21
C HIS A 12 -2.87 8.19 -9.50
N PHE A 13 -3.24 7.03 -8.93
CA PHE A 13 -2.30 6.07 -8.35
C PHE A 13 -1.23 5.66 -9.35
N ALA A 14 -1.60 5.37 -10.60
CA ALA A 14 -0.65 4.91 -11.61
C ALA A 14 0.45 5.96 -11.86
N ASP A 15 0.07 7.22 -12.03
CA ASP A 15 1.01 8.31 -12.29
C ASP A 15 1.94 8.55 -11.10
N LEU A 16 1.39 8.57 -9.88
CA LEU A 16 2.18 8.74 -8.66
C LEU A 16 3.13 7.56 -8.43
N TYR A 17 2.67 6.34 -8.65
CA TYR A 17 3.48 5.13 -8.51
C TYR A 17 4.61 5.09 -9.55
N ASN A 18 4.31 5.37 -10.82
CA ASN A 18 5.29 5.36 -11.92
C ASN A 18 6.35 6.46 -11.78
N THR A 19 5.97 7.61 -11.22
CA THR A 19 6.91 8.71 -10.92
C THR A 19 7.68 8.53 -9.61
N LYS A 20 7.46 7.42 -8.89
CA LYS A 20 8.06 7.11 -7.58
C LYS A 20 7.73 8.18 -6.54
N HIS A 21 6.55 8.79 -6.63
CA HIS A 21 6.08 9.74 -5.62
C HIS A 21 5.76 8.99 -4.30
N PRO A 22 6.04 9.59 -3.12
CA PRO A 22 5.61 9.06 -1.84
C PRO A 22 4.11 8.78 -1.80
N LEU A 23 3.70 7.53 -1.59
CA LEU A 23 2.28 7.16 -1.54
C LEU A 23 2.01 5.97 -0.62
N SER A 24 0.83 5.93 -0.02
CA SER A 24 0.34 4.82 0.81
C SER A 24 -1.12 4.50 0.46
N ILE A 25 -1.49 3.23 0.46
CA ILE A 25 -2.88 2.79 0.25
C ILE A 25 -3.62 2.82 1.59
N CYS A 26 -4.82 3.40 1.61
CA CYS A 26 -5.66 3.53 2.80
C CYS A 26 -7.13 3.22 2.44
N THR A 27 -7.95 2.93 3.45
CA THR A 27 -9.39 2.62 3.26
C THR A 27 -10.30 3.84 3.18
N ASP A 28 -9.81 5.01 3.58
CA ASP A 28 -10.63 6.18 3.93
C ASP A 28 -11.63 5.82 5.05
N ASP A 29 -12.83 5.36 4.69
CA ASP A 29 -13.87 4.88 5.60
C ASP A 29 -14.27 3.42 5.30
N SER A 30 -13.64 2.45 5.97
CA SER A 30 -13.89 1.02 5.73
C SER A 30 -15.34 0.60 5.98
N GLY A 31 -16.00 1.17 7.01
CA GLY A 31 -17.39 0.88 7.35
C GLY A 31 -18.40 1.51 6.38
N LEU A 32 -18.10 2.70 5.84
CA LEU A 32 -18.97 3.38 4.89
C LEU A 32 -18.90 2.75 3.50
N PHE A 33 -17.70 2.38 3.07
CA PHE A 33 -17.45 1.79 1.75
C PHE A 33 -17.49 0.26 1.73
N SER A 34 -17.78 -0.38 2.86
CA SER A 34 -17.82 -1.84 3.02
C SER A 34 -16.57 -2.51 2.43
N THR A 35 -15.39 -1.94 2.72
CA THR A 35 -14.10 -2.40 2.21
C THR A 35 -13.15 -2.77 3.35
N SER A 36 -11.99 -3.34 2.98
CA SER A 36 -10.89 -3.62 3.90
C SER A 36 -9.58 -3.19 3.24
N LEU A 37 -8.54 -2.93 4.04
CA LEU A 37 -7.23 -2.57 3.49
C LEU A 37 -6.70 -3.66 2.53
N SER A 38 -6.91 -4.94 2.86
CA SER A 38 -6.56 -6.05 1.97
C SER A 38 -7.26 -5.98 0.61
N ASN A 39 -8.52 -5.54 0.57
CA ASN A 39 -9.26 -5.36 -0.67
C ASN A 39 -8.70 -4.18 -1.49
N GLU A 40 -8.33 -3.07 -0.86
CA GLU A 40 -7.68 -1.95 -1.56
C GLU A 40 -6.34 -2.35 -2.20
N TYR A 41 -5.52 -3.14 -1.51
CA TYR A 41 -4.30 -3.71 -2.08
C TYR A 41 -4.59 -4.67 -3.24
N TYR A 42 -5.65 -5.48 -3.14
CA TYR A 42 -6.08 -6.36 -4.23
C TYR A 42 -6.55 -5.58 -5.46
N LEU A 43 -7.31 -4.50 -5.26
CA LEU A 43 -7.76 -3.62 -6.35
C LEU A 43 -6.56 -2.96 -7.03
N ALA A 44 -5.64 -2.37 -6.27
CA ALA A 44 -4.42 -1.77 -6.84
C ALA A 44 -3.60 -2.81 -7.64
N ALA A 45 -3.45 -4.02 -7.11
CA ALA A 45 -2.72 -5.09 -7.80
C ALA A 45 -3.40 -5.52 -9.10
N SER A 46 -4.71 -5.74 -9.08
CA SER A 46 -5.47 -6.24 -10.22
C SER A 46 -5.66 -5.18 -11.30
N THR A 47 -5.86 -3.91 -10.92
CA THR A 47 -5.99 -2.79 -11.86
C THR A 47 -4.66 -2.41 -12.52
N PHE A 48 -3.56 -2.32 -11.76
CA PHE A 48 -2.29 -1.79 -12.25
C PHE A 48 -1.22 -2.86 -12.53
N GLY A 49 -1.57 -4.14 -12.40
CA GLY A 49 -0.67 -5.25 -12.70
C GLY A 49 0.52 -5.38 -11.74
N LEU A 50 0.37 -4.94 -10.49
CA LEU A 50 1.46 -4.97 -9.51
C LEU A 50 1.73 -6.39 -9.03
N SER A 51 3.01 -6.77 -8.99
CA SER A 51 3.46 -8.01 -8.39
C SER A 51 3.36 -7.99 -6.87
N LYS A 52 3.37 -9.18 -6.24
CA LYS A 52 3.42 -9.30 -4.78
C LYS A 52 4.63 -8.56 -4.17
N THR A 53 5.76 -8.57 -4.86
CA THR A 53 6.99 -7.87 -4.43
C THR A 53 6.82 -6.35 -4.47
N GLU A 54 6.15 -5.84 -5.50
CA GLU A 54 5.84 -4.41 -5.62
C GLU A 54 4.87 -3.95 -4.54
N LEU A 55 3.78 -4.69 -4.30
CA LEU A 55 2.85 -4.40 -3.21
C LEU A 55 3.54 -4.43 -1.85
N PHE A 56 4.45 -5.39 -1.64
CA PHE A 56 5.21 -5.50 -0.39
C PHE A 56 6.09 -4.26 -0.17
N ARG A 57 6.84 -3.83 -1.20
CA ARG A 57 7.66 -2.62 -1.14
C ARG A 57 6.82 -1.36 -0.92
N LEU A 58 5.65 -1.29 -1.55
CA LEU A 58 4.73 -0.19 -1.37
C LEU A 58 4.24 -0.10 0.09
N ALA A 59 3.81 -1.23 0.66
CA ALA A 59 3.42 -1.30 2.07
C ALA A 59 4.58 -0.96 3.02
N GLN A 60 5.79 -1.45 2.72
CA GLN A 60 6.99 -1.15 3.50
C GLN A 60 7.34 0.34 3.47
N GLY A 61 7.23 0.97 2.30
CA GLY A 61 7.53 2.40 2.13
C GLY A 61 6.64 3.32 2.98
N ALA A 62 5.40 2.91 3.27
CA ALA A 62 4.48 3.67 4.11
C ALA A 62 5.01 3.92 5.53
N VAL A 63 5.95 3.10 6.03
CA VAL A 63 6.62 3.29 7.32
C VAL A 63 7.36 4.62 7.39
N GLU A 64 7.85 5.14 6.28
CA GLU A 64 8.58 6.42 6.28
C GLU A 64 7.64 7.62 6.47
N PHE A 65 6.36 7.47 6.16
CA PHE A 65 5.37 8.54 6.16
C PHE A 65 4.59 8.64 7.48
N VAL A 66 4.72 7.65 8.38
CA VAL A 66 3.99 7.66 9.66
C VAL A 66 4.51 8.76 10.59
N PHE A 67 3.58 9.38 11.33
CA PHE A 67 3.89 10.35 12.39
C PHE A 67 4.22 9.64 13.70
N ALA A 68 5.22 8.77 13.66
CA ALA A 68 5.76 8.09 14.83
C ALA A 68 7.25 8.43 15.00
N ASP A 69 7.77 8.20 16.20
CA ASP A 69 9.19 8.35 16.48
C ASP A 69 10.05 7.29 15.77
N ASP A 70 11.36 7.49 15.82
CA ASP A 70 12.32 6.63 15.14
C ASP A 70 12.35 5.20 15.70
N GLU A 71 12.04 4.99 16.98
CA GLU A 71 12.02 3.66 17.57
C GLU A 71 10.80 2.85 17.09
N VAL A 72 9.64 3.50 16.93
CA VAL A 72 8.48 2.89 16.28
C VAL A 72 8.77 2.58 14.82
N LYS A 73 9.33 3.53 14.06
CA LYS A 73 9.70 3.29 12.65
C LYS A 73 10.69 2.13 12.52
N LYS A 74 11.71 2.07 13.37
CA LYS A 74 12.68 0.97 13.43
C LYS A 74 12.01 -0.37 13.71
N SER A 75 11.07 -0.40 14.66
CA SER A 75 10.30 -1.61 14.97
C SER A 75 9.45 -2.07 13.79
N LEU A 76 8.78 -1.15 13.09
CA LEU A 76 8.00 -1.46 11.88
C LEU A 76 8.88 -1.98 10.74
N ARG A 77 10.05 -1.37 10.50
CA ARG A 77 11.01 -1.88 9.49
C ARG A 77 11.43 -3.32 9.80
N ALA A 78 11.72 -3.64 11.06
CA ALA A 78 12.07 -5.00 11.47
C ALA A 78 10.92 -6.01 11.26
N VAL A 79 9.65 -5.60 11.41
CA VAL A 79 8.50 -6.44 11.08
C VAL A 79 8.46 -6.78 9.59
N PHE A 80 8.70 -5.80 8.72
CA PHE A 80 8.78 -6.03 7.28
C PHE A 80 9.99 -6.92 6.92
N GLU A 81 11.16 -6.67 7.49
CA GLU A 81 12.36 -7.49 7.26
C GLU A 81 12.13 -8.96 7.61
N ARG A 82 11.50 -9.23 8.76
CA ARG A 82 11.14 -10.60 9.17
C ARG A 82 10.17 -11.24 8.18
N ALA A 83 9.11 -10.53 7.79
CA ALA A 83 8.13 -11.03 6.82
C ALA A 83 8.75 -11.28 5.42
N ALA A 84 9.76 -10.51 5.04
CA ALA A 84 10.52 -10.73 3.80
C ALA A 84 11.39 -12.01 3.89
N ALA A 85 12.04 -12.24 5.03
CA ALA A 85 12.86 -13.42 5.26
C ALA A 85 12.03 -14.72 5.23
N GLU A 86 10.86 -14.72 5.88
CA GLU A 86 9.95 -15.88 5.91
C GLU A 86 9.48 -16.29 4.50
N ARG A 87 9.30 -15.31 3.60
CA ARG A 87 8.91 -15.54 2.20
C ARG A 87 10.00 -16.11 1.31
N LEU A 88 11.28 -16.00 1.70
CA LEU A 88 12.40 -16.59 0.96
C LEU A 88 12.64 -18.05 1.36
N THR A 89 12.09 -18.47 2.49
CA THR A 89 12.20 -19.84 3.03
C THR A 89 11.02 -20.75 2.65
N SER A 90 10.01 -20.20 1.97
CA SER A 90 8.77 -20.87 1.54
C SER A 90 8.67 -20.92 0.02
#